data_AF-A0A1F0F8D0-F1
#
_entry.id   AF-A0A1F0F8D0-F1
#
_cell.length_a   1.000
_cell.length_b   1.000
_cell.length_c   1.000
_cell.angle_alpha   90.00
_cell.angle_beta   90.00
_cell.angle_gamma   90.00
#
_symmetry.space_group_name_H-M   'P 1'
#
loop_
_entity.id
_entity.type
_entity.pdbx_description
1 polymer ?
#
loop_
_entity_poly.entity_id
_entity_poly.type
_entity_poly.pdbx_seq_one_letter_code
_entity_poly.pdbx_strand_id
1 'polypeptide(L)'
;MKTKTITQASILLAIGTILHLIPGFVGMVKPDFMLVCVFTIIILNKDFKMSLAVGLAGGILAGITTSAPGGFVPNIIDKIISSLFVYFAVKFFEKIKMENIFSIGSLYFLGTAVSGLVFLFLMNITGALPEGFGIKLMFVSLVLPTAGINILVGLFFDKVMSMYNKNFARSLAQI
;
A
#
# COMPACT_ATOMS: atom_id res chain seq x y z
N MET A 1 -2.05 -18.64 -10.97
CA MET A 1 -0.93 -18.09 -10.17
C MET A 1 0.04 -19.21 -9.86
N LYS A 2 1.34 -18.98 -9.95
CA LYS A 2 2.37 -20.00 -9.63
C LYS A 2 2.59 -20.05 -8.12
N THR A 3 2.81 -21.23 -7.55
CA THR A 3 3.03 -21.41 -6.10
C THR A 3 4.14 -20.51 -5.56
N LYS A 4 5.29 -20.44 -6.27
CA LYS A 4 6.42 -19.56 -5.91
C LYS A 4 6.00 -18.09 -5.72
N THR A 5 5.19 -17.56 -6.63
CA THR A 5 4.71 -16.17 -6.59
C THR A 5 3.81 -15.93 -5.39
N ILE A 6 2.90 -16.87 -5.12
CA ILE A 6 2.01 -16.81 -3.96
C ILE A 6 2.84 -16.81 -2.68
N THR A 7 3.81 -17.73 -2.56
CA THR A 7 4.69 -17.81 -1.40
C THR A 7 5.47 -16.51 -1.17
N GLN A 8 6.02 -15.89 -2.21
CA GLN A 8 6.73 -14.61 -2.10
C GLN A 8 5.82 -13.50 -1.57
N ALA A 9 4.59 -13.43 -2.06
CA ALA A 9 3.64 -12.44 -1.58
C ALA A 9 3.16 -12.70 -0.15
N SER A 10 2.96 -13.95 0.23
CA SER A 10 2.63 -14.31 1.62
C SER A 10 3.74 -13.86 2.58
N ILE A 11 5.01 -14.01 2.19
CA ILE A 11 6.15 -13.53 2.99
C ILE A 11 6.13 -12.00 3.09
N LEU A 12 5.93 -11.28 1.98
CA LEU A 12 5.81 -9.82 1.97
C LEU A 12 4.62 -9.32 2.81
N LEU A 13 3.47 -10.00 2.76
CA LEU A 13 2.31 -9.68 3.61
C LEU A 13 2.58 -9.97 5.10
N ALA A 14 3.35 -11.02 5.42
CA ALA A 14 3.77 -11.28 6.79
C ALA A 14 4.69 -10.17 7.31
N ILE A 15 5.65 -9.71 6.49
CA ILE A 15 6.50 -8.56 6.81
C ILE A 15 5.64 -7.30 7.00
N GLY A 16 4.70 -7.04 6.09
CA GLY A 16 3.75 -5.93 6.20
C GLY A 16 2.94 -5.98 7.49
N THR A 17 2.48 -7.16 7.91
CA THR A 17 1.77 -7.36 9.18
C THR A 17 2.66 -7.00 10.38
N ILE A 18 3.90 -7.48 10.40
CA ILE A 18 4.84 -7.21 11.49
C ILE A 18 5.12 -5.71 11.58
N LEU A 19 5.38 -5.04 10.46
CA LEU A 19 5.59 -3.59 10.43
C LEU A 19 4.33 -2.84 10.86
N HIS A 20 3.15 -3.33 10.48
CA HIS A 20 1.87 -2.77 10.91
C HIS A 20 1.54 -3.10 12.37
N LEU A 21 2.30 -3.91 13.10
CA LEU A 21 2.12 -4.07 14.55
C LEU A 21 2.93 -3.06 15.35
N ILE A 22 3.96 -2.45 14.75
CA ILE A 22 4.82 -1.47 15.41
C ILE A 22 4.00 -0.19 15.71
N PRO A 23 3.98 0.30 16.96
CA PRO A 23 3.33 1.57 17.31
C PRO A 23 3.96 2.77 16.57
N GLY A 24 3.17 3.78 16.25
CA GLY A 24 3.62 4.94 15.46
C GLY A 24 4.80 5.71 16.07
N PHE A 25 5.71 6.19 15.23
CA PHE A 25 6.97 6.83 15.62
C PHE A 25 6.84 8.31 16.02
N VAL A 26 5.79 9.02 15.57
CA VAL A 26 5.62 10.46 15.83
C VAL A 26 4.14 10.83 15.92
N GLY A 27 3.70 11.39 17.05
CA GLY A 27 2.46 12.18 17.15
C GLY A 27 1.16 11.49 16.71
N MET A 28 0.91 10.25 17.13
CA MET A 28 -0.29 9.44 16.77
C MET A 28 -0.39 9.03 15.29
N VAL A 29 0.59 9.37 14.45
CA VAL A 29 0.60 9.01 13.03
C VAL A 29 1.36 7.71 12.83
N LYS A 30 0.67 6.67 12.35
CA LYS A 30 1.27 5.39 11.99
C LYS A 30 1.31 5.27 10.48
N PRO A 31 2.50 5.26 9.86
CA PRO A 31 2.62 4.98 8.44
C PRO A 31 2.08 3.57 8.15
N ASP A 32 1.24 3.44 7.14
CA ASP A 32 0.67 2.15 6.74
C ASP A 32 1.70 1.38 5.89
N PHE A 33 2.61 0.69 6.59
CA PHE A 33 3.62 -0.15 5.95
C PHE A 33 3.06 -1.42 5.32
N MET A 34 1.84 -1.86 5.72
CA MET A 34 1.16 -2.96 5.03
C MET A 34 0.89 -2.56 3.57
N LEU A 35 0.45 -1.32 3.35
CA LEU A 35 0.16 -0.80 2.03
C LEU A 35 1.38 -0.82 1.10
N VAL A 36 2.56 -0.50 1.65
CA VAL A 36 3.83 -0.57 0.91
C VAL A 36 4.06 -1.99 0.40
N CYS A 37 3.98 -2.99 1.27
CA CYS A 37 4.18 -4.39 0.88
C CYS A 37 3.15 -4.86 -0.16
N VAL A 38 1.87 -4.48 0.01
CA VAL A 38 0.80 -4.79 -0.96
C VAL A 38 1.14 -4.22 -2.34
N PHE A 39 1.52 -2.94 -2.42
CA PHE A 39 1.86 -2.29 -3.68
C PHE A 39 3.10 -2.88 -4.32
N THR A 40 4.16 -3.17 -3.54
CA THR A 40 5.34 -3.86 -4.03
C THR A 40 4.96 -5.20 -4.69
N ILE A 41 4.13 -6.02 -4.04
CA ILE A 41 3.67 -7.29 -4.62
C ILE A 41 2.94 -7.08 -5.96
N ILE A 42 2.11 -6.04 -6.05
CA ILE A 42 1.35 -5.72 -7.27
C ILE A 42 2.27 -5.28 -8.39
N ILE A 43 3.21 -4.37 -8.11
CA ILE A 43 4.20 -3.86 -9.06
C ILE A 43 5.07 -5.00 -9.61
N LEU A 44 5.45 -5.95 -8.75
CA LEU A 44 6.27 -7.11 -9.12
C LEU A 44 5.54 -8.10 -10.03
N ASN A 45 4.26 -8.36 -9.75
CA ASN A 45 3.54 -9.46 -10.40
C ASN A 45 2.67 -8.98 -11.57
N LYS A 46 2.22 -7.72 -11.54
CA LYS A 46 1.35 -7.11 -12.57
C LYS A 46 0.16 -8.00 -12.97
N ASP A 47 -0.38 -8.74 -12.01
CA ASP A 47 -1.45 -9.72 -12.17
C ASP A 47 -2.70 -9.27 -11.40
N PHE A 48 -3.86 -9.30 -12.06
CA PHE A 48 -5.13 -8.85 -11.50
C PHE A 48 -5.59 -9.72 -10.33
N LYS A 49 -5.55 -11.06 -10.49
CA LYS A 49 -5.97 -12.01 -9.45
C LYS A 49 -5.08 -11.88 -8.23
N MET A 50 -3.78 -11.68 -8.47
CA MET A 50 -2.82 -11.42 -7.41
C MET A 50 -3.17 -10.15 -6.64
N SER A 51 -3.41 -9.05 -7.36
CA SER A 51 -3.70 -7.73 -6.77
C SER A 51 -4.96 -7.72 -5.92
N LEU A 52 -6.00 -8.40 -6.39
CA LEU A 52 -7.23 -8.58 -5.62
C LEU A 52 -7.00 -9.43 -4.37
N ALA A 53 -6.28 -10.55 -4.51
CA ALA A 53 -6.00 -11.45 -3.39
C ALA A 53 -5.16 -10.77 -2.30
N VAL A 54 -4.12 -10.03 -2.67
CA VAL A 54 -3.27 -9.34 -1.69
C VAL A 54 -3.91 -8.08 -1.13
N GLY A 55 -4.77 -7.39 -1.88
CA GLY A 55 -5.59 -6.30 -1.35
C GLY A 55 -6.56 -6.80 -0.27
N LEU A 56 -7.24 -7.92 -0.53
CA LEU A 56 -8.13 -8.53 0.45
C LEU A 56 -7.36 -9.06 1.67
N ALA A 57 -6.31 -9.85 1.46
CA ALA A 57 -5.53 -10.42 2.55
C ALA A 57 -4.84 -9.32 3.38
N GLY A 58 -4.21 -8.34 2.72
CA GLY A 58 -3.60 -7.19 3.37
C GLY A 58 -4.62 -6.34 4.13
N GLY A 59 -5.82 -6.13 3.58
CA GLY A 59 -6.90 -5.41 4.25
C GLY A 59 -7.42 -6.12 5.49
N ILE A 60 -7.60 -7.45 5.43
CA ILE A 60 -7.95 -8.27 6.61
C ILE A 60 -6.85 -8.16 7.66
N LEU A 61 -5.59 -8.38 7.28
CA LEU A 61 -4.45 -8.34 8.22
C LEU A 61 -4.30 -6.95 8.85
N ALA A 62 -4.40 -5.87 8.06
CA ALA A 62 -4.39 -4.50 8.56
C ALA A 62 -5.59 -4.23 9.48
N GLY A 63 -6.78 -4.71 9.12
CA GLY A 63 -7.99 -4.55 9.92
C GLY A 63 -7.90 -5.22 11.30
N ILE A 64 -7.32 -6.42 11.39
CA ILE A 64 -7.16 -7.14 12.67
C ILE A 64 -6.06 -6.51 13.54
N THR A 65 -5.04 -5.91 12.91
CA THR A 65 -3.88 -5.33 13.59
C THR A 65 -3.97 -3.80 13.74
N THR A 66 -5.09 -3.19 13.36
CA THR A 66 -5.27 -1.74 13.42
C THR A 66 -5.43 -1.26 14.86
N SER A 67 -4.88 -0.09 15.14
CA SER A 67 -5.07 0.60 16.41
C SER A 67 -6.18 1.66 16.33
N ALA A 68 -6.75 1.89 15.13
CA ALA A 68 -7.84 2.84 14.93
C ALA A 68 -9.18 2.20 15.38
N PRO A 69 -9.90 2.81 16.33
CA PRO A 69 -11.23 2.33 16.72
C PRO A 69 -12.15 2.24 15.49
N GLY A 70 -12.88 1.13 15.32
CA GLY A 70 -13.75 0.95 14.14
C GLY A 70 -13.01 0.75 12.81
N GLY A 71 -11.68 0.64 12.81
CA GLY A 71 -10.87 0.60 11.59
C GLY A 71 -10.91 -0.72 10.80
N PHE A 72 -11.53 -1.79 11.30
CA PHE A 72 -11.53 -3.11 10.63
C PHE A 72 -12.14 -3.06 9.22
N VAL A 73 -13.39 -2.61 9.11
CA VAL A 73 -14.10 -2.53 7.81
C VAL A 73 -13.45 -1.50 6.87
N PRO A 74 -13.09 -0.28 7.34
CA PRO A 74 -12.33 0.68 6.53
C PRO A 74 -11.05 0.09 5.94
N ASN A 75 -10.27 -0.68 6.72
CA ASN A 75 -9.04 -1.34 6.26
C ASN A 75 -9.27 -2.42 5.21
N ILE A 76 -10.40 -3.14 5.23
CA ILE A 76 -10.66 -4.14 4.19
C ILE A 76 -10.98 -3.44 2.86
N ILE A 77 -11.83 -2.41 2.91
CA ILE A 77 -12.32 -1.75 1.71
C ILE A 77 -11.23 -0.88 1.07
N ASP A 78 -10.50 -0.09 1.85
CA ASP A 78 -9.47 0.79 1.29
C ASP A 78 -8.32 0.01 0.64
N LYS A 79 -7.89 -1.14 1.21
CA LYS A 79 -6.83 -1.97 0.62
C LYS A 79 -7.28 -2.66 -0.67
N ILE A 80 -8.54 -3.07 -0.79
CA ILE A 80 -9.08 -3.59 -2.04
C ILE A 80 -9.14 -2.49 -3.11
N ILE A 81 -9.64 -1.31 -2.77
CA ILE A 81 -9.76 -0.20 -3.73
C ILE A 81 -8.38 0.30 -4.17
N SER A 82 -7.46 0.49 -3.22
CA SER A 82 -6.10 0.95 -3.51
C SER A 82 -5.27 -0.09 -4.27
N SER A 83 -5.43 -1.39 -3.98
CA SER A 83 -4.73 -2.45 -4.74
C SER A 83 -5.17 -2.48 -6.20
N LEU A 84 -6.48 -2.34 -6.46
CA LEU A 84 -7.03 -2.26 -7.81
C LEU A 84 -6.57 -0.98 -8.52
N PHE A 85 -6.59 0.17 -7.82
CA PHE A 85 -6.08 1.43 -8.35
C PHE A 85 -4.62 1.30 -8.79
N VAL A 86 -3.75 0.77 -7.92
CA VAL A 86 -2.32 0.58 -8.23
C VAL A 86 -2.13 -0.43 -9.35
N TYR A 87 -2.90 -1.52 -9.40
CA TYR A 87 -2.84 -2.48 -10.50
C TYR A 87 -3.11 -1.82 -11.86
N PHE A 88 -4.19 -1.04 -11.97
CA PHE A 88 -4.53 -0.36 -13.22
C PHE A 88 -3.50 0.71 -13.58
N ALA A 89 -2.99 1.44 -12.59
CA ALA A 89 -1.94 2.44 -12.81
C ALA A 89 -0.62 1.80 -13.29
N VAL A 90 -0.22 0.66 -12.73
CA VAL A 90 0.94 -0.12 -13.20
C VAL A 90 0.74 -0.58 -14.64
N LYS A 91 -0.44 -1.10 -14.99
CA LYS A 91 -0.75 -1.51 -16.36
C LYS A 91 -0.74 -0.34 -17.35
N PHE A 92 -1.19 0.82 -16.91
CA PHE A 92 -1.11 2.04 -17.70
C PHE A 92 0.34 2.45 -17.96
N PHE A 93 1.19 2.47 -16.93
CA PHE A 93 2.62 2.79 -17.06
C PHE A 93 3.39 1.79 -17.93
N GLU A 94 3.07 0.50 -17.84
CA GLU A 94 3.61 -0.53 -18.74
C GLU A 94 3.25 -0.24 -20.20
N LYS A 95 2.00 0.16 -20.47
CA LYS A 95 1.52 0.48 -21.83
C LYS A 95 2.24 1.68 -22.46
N ILE A 96 2.51 2.72 -21.67
CA ILE A 96 3.22 3.92 -22.14
C ILE A 96 4.75 3.82 -22.00
N LYS A 97 5.27 2.66 -21.59
CA LYS A 97 6.72 2.39 -21.38
C LYS A 97 7.39 3.35 -20.39
N MET A 98 6.68 3.74 -19.34
CA MET A 98 7.19 4.62 -18.28
C MET A 98 7.36 3.83 -16.98
N GLU A 99 8.36 2.95 -16.92
CA GLU A 99 8.68 2.14 -15.73
C GLU A 99 9.96 2.64 -15.05
N ASN A 100 10.03 3.94 -14.74
CA ASN A 100 11.17 4.53 -14.06
C ASN A 100 10.91 4.69 -12.56
N ILE A 101 11.95 5.06 -11.81
CA ILE A 101 11.86 5.25 -10.36
C ILE A 101 10.81 6.29 -9.95
N PHE A 102 10.58 7.31 -10.78
CA PHE A 102 9.59 8.35 -10.54
C PHE A 102 8.16 7.84 -10.71
N SER A 103 7.88 7.03 -11.74
CA SER A 103 6.55 6.44 -11.95
C SER A 103 6.23 5.46 -10.83
N ILE A 104 7.19 4.63 -10.42
CA ILE A 104 7.05 3.73 -9.26
C ILE A 104 6.81 4.52 -7.96
N GLY A 105 7.61 5.55 -7.70
CA GLY A 105 7.41 6.44 -6.54
C GLY A 105 6.03 7.08 -6.53
N SER A 106 5.53 7.51 -7.70
CA SER A 106 4.19 8.08 -7.83
C SER A 106 3.07 7.08 -7.48
N LEU A 107 3.26 5.78 -7.74
CA LEU A 107 2.29 4.74 -7.37
C LEU A 107 2.16 4.60 -5.85
N TYR A 108 3.29 4.61 -5.13
CA TYR A 108 3.26 4.58 -3.66
C TYR A 108 2.57 5.81 -3.10
N PHE A 109 2.88 7.00 -3.63
CA PHE A 109 2.27 8.24 -3.17
C PHE A 109 0.77 8.29 -3.44
N LEU A 110 0.37 8.13 -4.71
CA LEU A 110 -1.03 8.23 -5.14
C LEU A 110 -1.86 7.07 -4.59
N GLY A 111 -1.32 5.85 -4.58
CA GLY A 111 -1.99 4.70 -3.98
C GLY A 111 -2.26 4.91 -2.48
N THR A 112 -1.29 5.49 -1.75
CA THR A 112 -1.47 5.84 -0.34
C THR A 112 -2.50 6.95 -0.15
N ALA A 113 -2.47 7.98 -0.99
CA ALA A 113 -3.44 9.07 -0.94
C ALA A 113 -4.87 8.56 -1.19
N VAL A 114 -5.07 7.70 -2.20
CA VAL A 114 -6.36 7.06 -2.51
C VAL A 114 -6.81 6.18 -1.34
N SER A 115 -5.93 5.32 -0.81
CA SER A 115 -6.26 4.48 0.36
C SER A 115 -6.67 5.33 1.56
N GLY A 116 -5.90 6.36 1.88
CA GLY A 116 -6.17 7.26 3.00
C GLY A 116 -7.49 8.02 2.84
N LEU A 117 -7.83 8.48 1.64
CA LEU A 117 -9.13 9.11 1.38
C LEU A 117 -10.29 8.14 1.60
N VAL A 118 -10.20 6.94 1.05
CA VAL A 118 -11.23 5.90 1.22
C VAL A 118 -11.37 5.52 2.71
N PHE A 119 -10.25 5.32 3.40
CA PHE A 119 -10.22 4.99 4.81
C PHE A 119 -10.90 6.08 5.66
N LEU A 120 -10.50 7.34 5.48
CA LEU A 120 -11.08 8.47 6.22
C LEU A 120 -12.57 8.66 5.90
N PHE A 121 -12.97 8.47 4.64
CA PHE A 121 -14.37 8.56 4.24
C PHE A 121 -15.23 7.49 4.93
N LEU A 122 -14.76 6.24 4.97
CA LEU A 122 -15.47 5.14 5.63
C LEU A 122 -15.52 5.32 7.14
N MET A 123 -14.41 5.74 7.75
CA MET A 123 -14.36 6.08 9.18
C MET A 123 -15.38 7.18 9.53
N ASN A 124 -15.62 8.12 8.61
CA ASN A 124 -16.54 9.24 8.86
C ASN A 124 -17.99 8.77 8.86
N ILE A 125 -18.35 7.88 7.93
CA ILE A 125 -19.70 7.32 7.84
C ILE A 125 -20.00 6.42 9.05
N THR A 126 -19.01 5.71 9.56
CA THR A 126 -19.17 4.85 10.75
C THR A 126 -19.12 5.60 12.07
N GLY A 127 -18.89 6.92 12.06
CA GLY A 127 -18.75 7.73 13.27
C GLY A 127 -17.51 7.41 14.10
N ALA A 128 -16.51 6.78 13.47
CA ALA A 128 -15.31 6.31 14.14
C ALA A 128 -14.14 7.32 14.09
N LEU A 129 -14.33 8.50 13.48
CA LEU A 129 -13.32 9.56 13.54
C LEU A 129 -13.24 10.16 14.95
N PRO A 130 -12.03 10.53 15.40
CA PRO A 130 -11.86 11.34 16.60
C PRO A 130 -12.65 12.65 16.49
N GLU A 131 -13.37 13.02 17.55
CA GLU A 131 -14.11 14.27 17.61
C GLU A 131 -13.18 15.47 17.38
N GLY A 132 -13.62 16.44 16.57
CA GLY A 132 -12.83 17.63 16.23
C GLY A 132 -11.82 17.45 15.09
N PHE A 133 -11.56 16.22 14.64
CA PHE A 133 -10.71 15.97 13.47
C PHE A 133 -11.56 15.78 12.21
N GLY A 134 -11.67 16.82 11.39
CA GLY A 134 -12.32 16.71 10.08
C GLY A 134 -11.46 15.94 9.07
N ILE A 135 -12.12 15.34 8.07
CA ILE A 135 -11.47 14.60 6.96
C ILE A 135 -10.32 15.41 6.34
N LYS A 136 -10.52 16.71 6.10
CA LYS A 136 -9.50 17.61 5.51
C LYS A 136 -8.25 17.69 6.36
N LEU A 137 -8.41 17.85 7.68
CA LEU A 137 -7.28 17.98 8.60
C LEU A 137 -6.49 16.66 8.65
N MET A 138 -7.16 15.53 8.79
CA MET A 138 -6.51 14.21 8.83
C MET A 138 -5.84 13.84 7.49
N PHE A 139 -6.44 14.22 6.36
CA PHE A 139 -5.83 13.98 5.06
C PHE A 139 -4.50 14.74 4.93
N VAL A 140 -4.48 16.03 5.25
CA VAL A 140 -3.28 16.85 5.14
C VAL A 140 -2.23 16.49 6.20
N SER A 141 -2.63 16.21 7.43
CA SER A 141 -1.71 15.97 8.55
C SER A 141 -1.22 14.52 8.66
N LEU A 142 -1.97 13.54 8.17
CA LEU A 142 -1.64 12.12 8.30
C LEU A 142 -1.37 11.47 6.96
N VAL A 143 -2.29 11.61 6.00
CA VAL A 143 -2.23 10.86 4.73
C VAL A 143 -1.11 11.38 3.84
N LEU A 144 -0.98 12.70 3.66
CA LEU A 144 0.09 13.25 2.81
C LEU A 144 1.50 12.98 3.34
N PRO A 145 1.81 13.16 4.64
CA PRO A 145 3.12 12.78 5.18
C PRO A 145 3.38 11.27 5.06
N THR A 146 2.36 10.45 5.34
CA THR A 146 2.48 8.99 5.19
C THR A 146 2.74 8.60 3.74
N ALA A 147 2.07 9.22 2.77
CA ALA A 147 2.30 9.00 1.36
C ALA A 147 3.74 9.35 0.96
N GLY A 148 4.28 10.46 1.49
CA GLY A 148 5.69 10.83 1.28
C GLY A 148 6.67 9.80 1.84
N ILE A 149 6.44 9.31 3.06
CA ILE A 149 7.26 8.25 3.68
C ILE A 149 7.16 6.95 2.87
N ASN A 150 5.96 6.59 2.41
CA ASN A 150 5.73 5.37 1.64
C ASN A 150 6.44 5.37 0.29
N ILE A 151 6.76 6.53 -0.30
CA ILE A 151 7.66 6.58 -1.47
C ILE A 151 9.01 6.00 -1.10
N LEU A 152 9.65 6.50 -0.04
CA LEU A 152 11.01 6.09 0.35
C LEU A 152 11.05 4.62 0.73
N VAL A 153 10.09 4.17 1.54
CA VAL A 153 10.01 2.78 2.00
C VAL A 153 9.67 1.85 0.84
N GLY A 154 8.74 2.24 -0.04
CA GLY A 154 8.38 1.46 -1.22
C GLY A 154 9.55 1.27 -2.18
N LEU A 155 10.28 2.34 -2.49
CA LEU A 155 11.47 2.25 -3.33
C LEU A 155 12.57 1.38 -2.70
N PHE A 156 12.69 1.39 -1.38
CA PHE A 156 13.58 0.48 -0.66
C PHE A 156 13.16 -0.98 -0.85
N PHE A 157 11.88 -1.31 -0.64
CA PHE A 157 11.36 -2.67 -0.82
C PHE A 157 11.52 -3.17 -2.26
N ASP A 158 11.26 -2.31 -3.25
CA ASP A 158 11.49 -2.61 -4.65
C ASP A 158 12.98 -2.90 -4.90
N LYS A 159 13.88 -2.07 -4.39
CA LYS A 159 15.33 -2.33 -4.53
C LYS A 159 15.74 -3.65 -3.88
N VAL A 160 15.21 -3.99 -2.70
CA VAL A 160 15.48 -5.27 -2.04
C VAL A 160 14.99 -6.44 -2.90
N MET A 161 13.79 -6.34 -3.45
CA MET A 161 13.23 -7.41 -4.24
C MET A 161 13.91 -7.57 -5.60
N SER A 162 14.46 -6.48 -6.16
CA SER A 162 15.20 -6.52 -7.44
C SER A 162 16.52 -7.28 -7.31
N MET A 163 17.17 -7.23 -6.15
CA MET A 163 18.36 -8.05 -5.86
C MET A 163 18.06 -9.55 -5.89
N TYR A 164 16.86 -9.95 -5.45
CA TYR A 164 16.46 -11.36 -5.39
C TYR A 164 15.82 -11.86 -6.69
N ASN A 165 15.12 -10.99 -7.42
CA ASN A 165 14.38 -11.34 -8.62
C ASN A 165 14.94 -10.63 -9.87
N LYS A 166 15.75 -11.36 -10.67
CA LYS A 166 16.38 -10.85 -11.90
C LYS A 166 15.40 -10.30 -12.94
N ASN A 167 14.14 -10.75 -12.94
CA ASN A 167 13.10 -10.21 -13.83
C ASN A 167 12.66 -8.80 -13.42
N PHE A 168 12.75 -8.46 -12.13
CA PHE A 168 12.43 -7.13 -11.61
C PHE A 168 13.60 -6.15 -11.77
N ALA A 169 14.84 -6.64 -11.66
CA ALA A 169 16.04 -5.85 -11.94
C ALA A 169 16.04 -5.21 -13.33
N ARG A 170 15.45 -5.86 -14.35
CA ARG A 170 15.34 -5.29 -15.72
C ARG A 170 14.36 -4.13 -15.85
N SER A 171 13.32 -4.06 -15.01
CA SER A 171 12.35 -2.95 -14.99
C SER A 171 12.99 -1.69 -14.39
N LEU A 172 13.77 -1.84 -13.31
CA LEU A 172 14.51 -0.73 -12.69
C LEU A 172 15.79 -0.33 -13.42
N ALA A 173 16.36 -1.21 -14.25
CA ALA A 173 17.61 -0.95 -15.00
C ALA A 173 17.42 -0.12 -16.28
N GLN A 174 16.19 0.32 -16.61
CA GLN A 174 15.95 1.26 -17.72
C GLN A 174 16.22 2.73 -17.33
N ILE A 175 17.12 2.94 -16.37
CA ILE A 175 17.67 4.25 -15.98
C ILE A 175 18.84 4.58 -16.89
#